data_AF-A0A8X6GG63-F1
#
_entry.id   AF-A0A8X6GG63-F1
#
_cell.length_a   1.000
_cell.length_b   1.000
_cell.length_c   1.000
_cell.angle_alpha   90.00
_cell.angle_beta   90.00
_cell.angle_gamma   90.00
#
_symmetry.space_group_name_H-M   'P 1'
#
loop_
_entity.id
_entity.type
_entity.pdbx_description
1 polymer ?
#
loop_
_entity_poly.entity_id
_entity_poly.type
_entity_poly.pdbx_seq_one_letter_code
_entity_poly.pdbx_strand_id
1 'polypeptide(L)' 'MLLLKLLEVLNTHFLKFYLGARTAREACKHFGKAPGVPHSHTKPYVRSKGRKFERARGRRKSRGYKK' A
#
# COMPACT_ATOMS: atom_id res chain seq x y z
N MET A 1 0.07 39.46 -24.81
CA MET A 1 -0.26 38.02 -24.60
C MET A 1 0.94 37.16 -24.16
N LEU A 2 2.19 37.46 -24.52
CA LEU A 2 3.35 36.68 -24.05
C LEU A 2 3.70 36.88 -22.57
N LEU A 3 3.59 38.12 -22.05
CA LEU A 3 3.97 38.44 -20.67
C LEU A 3 3.06 37.75 -19.62
N LEU A 4 1.76 37.66 -19.91
CA LEU A 4 0.78 36.95 -19.09
C LEU A 4 1.05 35.43 -19.07
N LYS A 5 1.41 34.83 -20.21
CA LYS A 5 1.78 33.41 -20.30
C LYS A 5 3.06 33.10 -19.52
N LEU A 6 4.04 34.01 -19.52
CA LEU A 6 5.28 33.85 -18.75
C LEU A 6 5.02 33.89 -17.23
N LEU A 7 4.11 34.77 -16.79
CA LEU A 7 3.72 34.91 -15.38
C LEU A 7 2.94 33.69 -14.86
N GLU A 8 2.08 33.07 -15.69
CA GLU A 8 1.39 31.84 -15.31
C GLU A 8 2.32 30.63 -15.21
N VAL A 9 3.32 30.52 -16.11
CA VAL A 9 4.32 29.44 -16.06
C VAL A 9 5.23 29.58 -14.83
N LEU A 10 5.62 30.80 -14.44
CA LEU A 10 6.39 31.04 -13.22
C LEU A 10 5.59 30.72 -11.95
N ASN A 11 4.30 31.09 -11.88
CA ASN A 11 3.47 30.79 -10.72
C ASN A 11 3.19 29.28 -10.53
N THR A 12 3.04 28.52 -11.62
CA THR A 12 2.78 27.07 -11.56
C THR A 12 4.02 26.24 -11.20
N HIS A 13 5.21 26.69 -11.57
CA HIS A 13 6.47 26.01 -11.25
C HIS A 13 6.89 26.20 -9.78
N PHE A 14 6.63 27.37 -9.20
CA PHE A 14 6.92 27.68 -7.80
C PHE A 14 5.87 27.12 -6.83
N LEU A 15 4.60 26.95 -7.24
CA LEU A 15 3.51 26.41 -6.41
C LEU A 15 3.18 24.95 -6.74
N LYS A 16 4.19 24.08 -6.83
CA LYS A 16 3.95 22.64 -7.02
C LYS A 16 3.58 21.97 -5.70
N PHE A 17 2.28 21.78 -5.48
CA PHE A 17 1.77 21.06 -4.30
C PHE A 17 2.02 19.55 -4.42
N TYR A 18 2.81 19.00 -3.50
CA TYR A 18 3.03 17.57 -3.39
C TYR A 18 2.04 16.95 -2.40
N LEU A 19 1.26 15.97 -2.87
CA LEU A 19 0.42 15.16 -2.01
C LEU A 19 1.23 13.97 -1.46
N GLY A 20 1.07 13.70 -0.16
CA GLY A 20 1.62 12.49 0.45
C GLY A 20 1.04 11.21 -0.15
N ALA A 21 1.75 10.10 -0.01
CA ALA A 21 1.32 8.80 -0.52
C ALA A 21 0.02 8.32 0.14
N ARG A 22 -1.08 8.34 -0.61
CA ARG A 22 -2.44 8.05 -0.09
C ARG A 22 -2.64 6.58 0.29
N THR A 23 -1.80 5.68 -0.19
CA THR A 23 -1.89 4.22 -0.01
C THR A 23 -1.01 3.69 1.13
N ALA A 24 -0.17 4.53 1.74
CA ALA A 24 0.74 4.10 2.81
C ALA A 24 0.05 3.82 4.16
N ARG A 25 -1.26 4.09 4.26
CA ARG A 25 -2.07 3.91 5.47
C ARG A 25 -2.17 2.44 5.89
N GLU A 26 -2.22 2.16 7.19
CA GLU A 26 -2.39 0.78 7.71
C GLU A 26 -3.67 0.12 7.19
N ALA A 27 -4.77 0.87 7.08
CA ALA A 27 -6.02 0.39 6.51
C ALA A 27 -5.83 -0.14 5.07
N CYS A 28 -5.03 0.56 4.26
CA CYS A 28 -4.77 0.17 2.87
C CYS A 28 -4.02 -1.16 2.74
N LYS A 29 -3.26 -1.58 3.76
CA LYS A 29 -2.57 -2.88 3.77
C LYS A 29 -3.52 -4.08 3.84
N HIS A 30 -4.76 -3.84 4.26
CA HIS A 30 -5.79 -4.86 4.37
C HIS A 30 -6.70 -4.95 3.14
N PHE A 31 -6.53 -4.04 2.17
CA PHE A 31 -7.33 -4.01 0.94
C PHE A 31 -6.71 -4.86 -0.17
N GLY A 32 -7.51 -5.14 -1.21
CA GLY A 32 -7.10 -5.92 -2.39
C GLY A 32 -7.47 -7.39 -2.29
N LYS A 33 -6.67 -8.25 -2.92
CA LYS A 33 -6.93 -9.71 -2.97
C LYS A 33 -6.98 -10.29 -1.56
N ALA A 34 -7.87 -11.25 -1.33
CA ALA A 34 -8.06 -11.86 -0.03
C ALA A 34 -6.75 -12.50 0.51
N PRO A 35 -6.53 -12.48 1.84
CA PRO A 35 -5.34 -13.04 2.47
C PRO A 35 -5.38 -14.58 2.43
N GLY A 36 -5.05 -15.18 1.30
CA GLY A 36 -5.04 -16.63 1.11
C GLY A 36 -4.72 -17.03 -0.33
N VAL A 37 -4.99 -16.11 -1.25
CA VAL A 37 -4.78 -16.27 -2.68
C VAL A 37 -3.28 -16.25 -3.02
N PRO A 38 -2.81 -17.05 -3.98
CA PRO A 38 -1.45 -16.93 -4.51
C PRO A 38 -1.12 -15.50 -4.94
N HIS A 39 0.11 -15.07 -4.70
CA HIS A 39 0.59 -13.71 -5.00
C HIS A 39 -0.16 -12.57 -4.28
N SER A 40 -0.89 -12.88 -3.19
CA SER A 40 -1.49 -11.87 -2.31
C SER A 40 -0.53 -11.45 -1.20
N HIS A 41 -0.29 -10.14 -1.07
CA HIS A 41 0.50 -9.54 0.01
C HIS A 41 -0.35 -8.83 1.07
N THR A 42 -1.67 -8.97 0.99
CA THR A 42 -2.63 -8.37 1.91
C THR A 42 -2.42 -8.85 3.35
N LYS A 43 -2.39 -7.90 4.28
CA LYS A 43 -2.23 -8.14 5.71
C LYS A 43 -3.53 -8.76 6.26
N PRO A 44 -3.48 -9.94 6.92
CA PRO A 44 -4.65 -10.53 7.53
C PRO A 44 -5.11 -9.73 8.77
N TYR A 45 -6.40 -9.79 9.09
CA TYR A 45 -6.94 -9.26 10.33
C TYR A 45 -6.76 -10.30 11.44
N VAL A 46 -5.78 -10.06 12.32
CA VAL A 46 -5.40 -11.00 13.38
C VAL A 46 -5.42 -10.25 14.70
N ARG A 47 -5.92 -10.91 15.76
CA ARG A 47 -6.08 -10.30 17.10
C ARG A 47 -4.76 -9.80 17.69
N SER A 48 -3.67 -10.54 17.50
CA SER A 48 -2.33 -10.14 17.95
C SER A 48 -1.23 -10.77 17.10
N LYS A 49 0.00 -10.28 17.26
CA LYS A 49 1.17 -10.84 16.59
C LYS A 49 1.71 -12.01 17.41
N GLY A 50 2.16 -13.08 16.74
CA GLY A 50 2.88 -14.17 17.41
C GLY A 50 2.93 -15.46 16.62
N ARG A 51 3.70 -16.45 17.09
CA ARG A 51 3.78 -17.78 16.47
C ARG A 51 2.45 -18.54 16.49
N LYS A 52 1.60 -18.25 17.49
CA LYS A 52 0.28 -18.87 17.69
C LYS A 52 -0.80 -18.33 16.73
N PHE A 53 -0.61 -17.16 16.12
CA PHE A 53 -1.64 -16.49 15.34
C PHE A 53 -1.32 -16.52 13.84
N GLU A 54 -2.02 -17.39 13.09
CA GLU A 54 -2.02 -17.44 11.61
C GLU A 54 -0.64 -17.48 10.92
N ARG A 55 0.38 -18.07 11.53
CA ARG A 55 1.75 -18.19 10.98
C ARG A 55 2.16 -19.61 10.55
N ALA A 56 1.28 -20.60 10.65
CA ALA A 56 1.61 -22.01 10.43
C ALA A 56 1.26 -22.49 9.01
N ARG A 57 0.12 -23.18 8.84
CA ARG A 57 -0.36 -23.71 7.56
C ARG A 57 -0.64 -22.58 6.57
N GLY A 58 -0.30 -22.76 5.30
CA GLY A 58 -0.50 -21.77 4.24
C GLY A 58 0.50 -20.60 4.24
N ARG A 59 1.37 -20.47 5.25
CA ARG A 59 2.43 -19.43 5.30
C ARG A 59 3.85 -19.99 5.19
N ARG A 60 4.05 -21.29 5.47
CA ARG A 60 5.36 -21.97 5.47
C ARG A 60 5.32 -23.18 4.56
N LYS A 61 6.41 -23.41 3.81
CA LYS A 61 6.55 -24.58 2.94
C LYS A 61 6.45 -25.91 3.72
N SER A 62 6.94 -25.95 4.96
CA SER A 62 6.96 -27.16 5.80
C SER A 62 5.62 -27.50 6.48
N ARG A 63 4.54 -26.74 6.27
CA ARG A 63 3.24 -26.94 6.91
C ARG A 63 2.13 -27.10 5.87
N GLY A 64 2.32 -28.08 4.99
CA GLY A 64 1.37 -28.47 3.93
C GLY A 64 1.60 -27.73 2.61
N TYR A 65 1.42 -26.42 2.60
CA TYR A 65 1.60 -25.60 1.39
C TYR A 65 1.95 -24.16 1.76
N LYS A 66 2.53 -23.44 0.81
CA LYS A 66 2.78 -22.00 0.89
C LYS A 66 2.10 -21.32 -0.28
N LYS A 67 1.22 -20.37 0.02
CA LYS A 67 0.66 -19.46 -0.97
C LYS A 67 1.65 -18.39 -1.41
#